data_AF-A0A800A212-F1
#
_entry.id   AF-A0A800A212-F1
#
_cell.length_a   1.000
_cell.length_b   1.000
_cell.length_c   1.000
_cell.angle_alpha   90.00
_cell.angle_beta   90.00
_cell.angle_gamma   90.00
#
_symmetry.space_group_name_H-M   'P 1'
#
loop_
_entity.id
_entity.type
_entity.pdbx_description
1 polymer ?
#
loop_
_entity_poly.entity_id
_entity_poly.type
_entity_poly.pdbx_seq_one_letter_code
_entity_poly.pdbx_strand_id
1 'polypeptide(L)'
;MAMSQGREVSITVRVTTIRDGTHGISIVMPDRLVGEWTDSGAGSLMLTDEYNIRVFSKDGTHRYLLTMPGKPIRGEQLSDTEALVVICV
;
A
#
# COMPACT_ATOMS: atom_id res chain seq x y z
N MET A 1 -25.88 -22.23 5.74
CA MET A 1 -24.98 -21.90 4.61
C MET A 1 -23.64 -21.49 5.19
N ALA A 2 -22.60 -22.30 5.03
CA ALA A 2 -21.26 -21.90 5.43
C ALA A 2 -20.74 -20.91 4.37
N MET A 3 -20.53 -19.65 4.76
CA MET A 3 -19.71 -18.74 3.94
C MET A 3 -18.32 -19.37 3.88
N SER A 4 -17.78 -19.61 2.68
CA SER A 4 -16.36 -19.89 2.55
C SER A 4 -15.63 -18.69 3.15
N GLN A 5 -14.94 -18.87 4.28
CA GLN A 5 -14.10 -17.80 4.81
C GLN A 5 -12.97 -17.61 3.79
N GLY A 6 -13.02 -16.50 3.06
CA GLY A 6 -11.95 -16.09 2.17
C GLY A 6 -10.65 -15.91 2.96
N ARG A 7 -9.53 -15.96 2.27
CA ARG A 7 -8.22 -15.86 2.93
C ARG A 7 -7.93 -14.38 3.22
N GLU A 8 -7.64 -14.06 4.48
CA GLU A 8 -7.12 -12.73 4.83
C GLU A 8 -5.66 -12.59 4.41
N VAL A 9 -5.35 -11.45 3.82
CA VAL A 9 -4.03 -11.13 3.27
C VAL A 9 -3.66 -9.72 3.68
N SER A 10 -2.53 -9.59 4.40
CA SER A 10 -1.92 -8.30 4.72
C SER A 10 -1.07 -7.80 3.56
N ILE A 11 -1.27 -6.55 3.15
CA ILE A 11 -0.46 -5.85 2.15
C ILE A 11 0.02 -4.54 2.78
N THR A 12 1.33 -4.38 2.84
CA THR A 12 1.97 -3.14 3.28
C THR A 12 2.48 -2.39 2.07
N VAL A 13 2.19 -1.10 2.01
CA VAL A 13 2.72 -0.18 1.00
C VAL A 13 3.64 0.81 1.69
N ARG A 14 4.83 1.01 1.11
CA ARG A 14 5.88 1.87 1.65
C ARG A 14 6.37 2.85 0.60
N VAL A 15 6.58 4.10 1.00
CA VAL A 15 7.45 5.04 0.29
C VAL A 15 8.84 4.93 0.90
N THR A 16 9.80 4.41 0.14
CA THR A 16 11.13 4.05 0.64
C THR A 16 12.16 4.11 -0.47
N THR A 17 13.44 4.04 -0.10
CA THR A 17 14.48 3.62 -1.05
C THR A 17 14.26 2.14 -1.39
N ILE A 18 14.15 1.84 -2.68
CA ILE A 18 13.89 0.50 -3.21
C ILE A 18 15.19 -0.11 -3.78
N ARG A 19 15.12 -1.32 -4.36
CA ARG A 19 16.31 -2.13 -4.68
C ARG A 19 17.35 -1.46 -5.58
N ASP A 20 16.94 -0.61 -6.51
CA ASP A 20 17.86 0.08 -7.43
C ASP A 20 18.48 1.35 -6.82
N GLY A 21 18.20 1.64 -5.55
CA GLY A 21 18.68 2.81 -4.83
C GLY A 21 17.86 4.07 -5.08
N THR A 22 16.82 4.02 -5.91
CA THR A 22 15.92 5.16 -6.12
C THR A 22 14.84 5.23 -5.05
N HIS A 23 14.23 6.41 -4.89
CA HIS A 23 13.11 6.59 -3.99
C HIS A 23 11.82 6.24 -4.72
N GLY A 24 11.07 5.27 -4.20
CA GLY A 24 9.95 4.67 -4.90
C GLY A 24 8.88 4.15 -3.96
N ILE A 25 7.98 3.35 -4.52
CA ILE A 25 6.97 2.61 -3.74
C ILE A 25 7.39 1.14 -3.68
N SER A 26 7.30 0.54 -2.49
CA SER A 26 7.44 -0.90 -2.28
C SER A 26 6.11 -1.47 -1.79
N ILE A 27 5.70 -2.61 -2.36
CA ILE A 27 4.48 -3.34 -1.98
C ILE A 27 4.91 -4.70 -1.46
N VAL A 28 4.59 -4.98 -0.20
CA VAL A 28 5.06 -6.16 0.54
C VAL A 28 3.90 -6.90 1.17
N MET A 29 4.00 -8.23 1.18
CA MET A 29 3.23 -9.14 2.02
C MET A 29 4.14 -9.63 3.16
N PRO A 30 3.60 -10.22 4.25
CA PRO A 30 4.40 -10.62 5.41
C PRO A 30 5.63 -11.48 5.08
N ASP A 31 5.54 -12.31 4.04
CA ASP A 31 6.55 -13.29 3.65
C ASP A 31 7.29 -12.95 2.34
N ARG A 32 6.90 -11.89 1.61
CA ARG A 32 7.50 -11.57 0.31
C ARG A 32 7.30 -10.13 -0.15
N LEU A 33 8.27 -9.65 -0.93
CA LEU A 33 8.11 -8.47 -1.79
C LEU A 33 7.21 -8.84 -2.98
N VAL A 34 6.14 -8.06 -3.20
CA VAL A 34 5.24 -8.22 -4.34
C VAL A 34 5.76 -7.44 -5.55
N GLY A 35 6.22 -6.22 -5.32
CA GLY A 35 6.75 -5.38 -6.38
C GLY A 35 7.26 -4.03 -5.88
N GLU A 36 8.02 -3.36 -6.73
CA GLU A 36 8.55 -2.02 -6.51
C GLU A 36 8.28 -1.13 -7.72
N TRP A 37 8.14 0.17 -7.48
CA TRP A 37 7.94 1.18 -8.52
C TRP A 37 8.93 2.32 -8.34
N THR A 38 9.91 2.38 -9.24
CA THR A 38 11.14 3.20 -9.17
C THR A 38 10.98 4.66 -9.59
N ASP A 39 10.06 4.97 -10.50
CA ASP A 39 9.77 6.33 -10.95
C ASP A 39 8.42 6.86 -10.43
N SER A 40 8.04 6.44 -9.22
CA SER A 40 6.79 6.89 -8.62
C SER A 40 6.85 8.34 -8.15
N GLY A 41 8.05 8.89 -7.91
CA GLY A 41 8.29 10.18 -7.24
C GLY A 41 7.40 10.41 -6.01
N ALA A 42 7.06 9.31 -5.34
CA ALA A 42 6.32 9.31 -4.11
C ALA A 42 7.17 9.96 -3.01
N GLY A 43 6.52 10.67 -2.09
CA GLY A 43 7.13 11.28 -0.91
C GLY A 43 6.37 10.90 0.37
N SER A 44 5.05 10.72 0.28
CA SER A 44 4.23 10.29 1.41
C SER A 44 2.97 9.52 0.97
N LEU A 45 2.33 8.89 1.93
CA LEU A 45 1.11 8.09 1.81
C LEU A 45 0.02 8.63 2.74
N MET A 46 -1.23 8.45 2.33
CA MET A 46 -2.40 8.62 3.20
C MET A 46 -3.42 7.53 2.91
N LEU A 47 -3.78 6.77 3.92
CA LEU A 47 -4.87 5.81 3.92
C LEU A 47 -6.20 6.58 3.98
N THR A 48 -7.13 6.23 3.10
CA THR A 48 -8.49 6.79 3.12
C THR A 48 -9.42 5.94 3.96
N ASP A 49 -10.59 6.48 4.29
CA ASP A 49 -11.64 5.76 5.02
C ASP A 49 -12.14 4.52 4.26
N GLU A 50 -12.02 4.50 2.92
CA GLU A 50 -12.30 3.36 2.05
C GLU A 50 -11.13 2.39 1.89
N TYR A 51 -10.08 2.54 2.69
CA TYR A 51 -8.85 1.73 2.67
C TYR A 51 -8.06 1.78 1.36
N ASN A 52 -8.25 2.83 0.56
CA ASN A 52 -7.37 3.14 -0.55
C ASN A 52 -6.15 3.92 -0.05
N ILE A 53 -5.05 3.88 -0.80
CA ILE A 53 -3.83 4.61 -0.44
C ILE A 53 -3.61 5.73 -1.45
N ARG A 54 -3.74 6.97 -0.99
CA ARG A 54 -3.29 8.15 -1.74
C ARG A 54 -1.79 8.27 -1.62
N VAL A 55 -1.13 8.53 -2.73
CA VAL A 55 0.30 8.76 -2.83
C VAL A 55 0.52 10.21 -3.22
N PHE A 56 1.36 10.90 -2.46
CA PHE A 56 1.74 12.28 -2.73
C PHE A 56 3.21 12.36 -3.07
N SER A 57 3.61 13.34 -3.89
CA SER A 57 5.01 13.70 -4.07
C SER A 57 5.52 14.51 -2.89
N LYS A 58 6.83 14.76 -2.86
CA LYS A 58 7.51 15.51 -1.77
C LYS A 58 6.97 16.94 -1.57
N ASP A 59 6.36 17.53 -2.61
CA ASP A 59 5.72 18.84 -2.57
C ASP A 59 4.26 18.80 -2.06
N GLY A 60 3.74 17.62 -1.73
CA GLY A 60 2.36 17.41 -1.29
C GLY A 60 1.35 17.26 -2.43
N THR A 61 1.77 17.26 -3.70
CA THR A 61 0.87 17.04 -4.84
C THR A 61 0.40 15.58 -4.88
N HIS A 62 -0.91 15.34 -5.00
CA HIS A 62 -1.46 13.99 -5.16
C HIS A 62 -1.08 13.41 -6.52
N ARG A 63 -0.41 12.25 -6.51
CA ARG A 63 0.13 11.60 -7.72
C ARG A 63 -0.70 10.40 -8.14
N TYR A 64 -1.02 9.53 -7.19
CA TYR A 64 -1.67 8.24 -7.46
C TYR A 64 -2.64 7.85 -6.36
N LEU A 65 -3.62 7.03 -6.74
CA LEU A 65 -4.48 6.30 -5.84
C LEU A 65 -4.25 4.81 -6.04
N LEU A 66 -3.80 4.11 -5.00
CA LEU A 66 -3.66 2.65 -4.99
C LEU A 66 -4.92 2.03 -4.37
N THR A 67 -5.51 1.10 -5.11
CA THR A 67 -6.65 0.29 -4.68
C THR A 67 -6.22 -1.17 -4.54
N MET A 68 -6.82 -1.90 -3.60
CA MET A 68 -6.40 -3.28 -3.33
C MET A 68 -7.14 -4.29 -4.23
N PRO A 69 -6.50 -5.40 -4.64
CA PRO A 69 -7.07 -6.38 -5.57
C PRO A 69 -8.12 -7.33 -4.95
N GLY A 70 -8.63 -7.03 -3.76
CA GLY A 70 -9.63 -7.82 -3.03
C GLY A 70 -10.49 -6.92 -2.16
N LYS A 71 -11.38 -7.48 -1.35
CA LYS A 71 -12.24 -6.69 -0.47
C LYS A 71 -11.44 -6.20 0.74
N PRO A 72 -11.20 -4.88 0.92
CA PRO A 72 -10.56 -4.39 2.13
C PRO A 72 -11.44 -4.66 3.35
N ILE A 73 -10.82 -5.15 4.42
CA ILE A 73 -11.50 -5.45 5.70
C ILE A 73 -11.08 -4.45 6.77
N ARG A 74 -9.80 -4.09 6.79
CA ARG A 74 -9.22 -3.10 7.71
C ARG A 74 -7.95 -2.52 7.10
N GLY A 75 -7.56 -1.36 7.59
CA GLY A 75 -6.29 -0.74 7.27
C GLY A 75 -5.80 0.13 8.41
N GLU A 76 -4.49 0.38 8.41
CA GLU A 76 -3.80 1.17 9.41
C GLU A 76 -2.75 2.04 8.73
N GLN A 77 -2.79 3.35 9.03
CA GLN A 77 -1.69 4.25 8.71
C GLN A 77 -0.60 4.05 9.77
N LEU A 78 0.55 3.51 9.38
CA LEU A 78 1.65 3.23 10.30
C LEU A 78 2.58 4.45 10.44
N SER A 79 2.77 5.19 9.35
CA SER A 79 3.50 6.47 9.30
C SER A 79 3.13 7.23 8.04
N ASP A 80 3.60 8.47 7.86
CA ASP A 80 3.40 9.22 6.60
C ASP A 80 4.02 8.54 5.37
N THR A 81 4.83 7.48 5.53
CA THR A 81 5.43 6.74 4.41
C THR A 81 5.07 5.25 4.41
N GLU A 82 4.25 4.77 5.34
CA GLU A 82 3.90 3.35 5.45
C GLU A 82 2.44 3.16 5.84
N ALA A 83 1.74 2.33 5.08
CA ALA A 83 0.35 1.95 5.35
C ALA A 83 0.16 0.44 5.16
N LEU A 84 -0.65 -0.15 6.03
CA LEU A 84 -1.05 -1.56 5.98
C LEU A 84 -2.53 -1.64 5.59
N VAL A 85 -2.87 -2.52 4.65
CA VAL A 85 -4.25 -2.87 4.33
C VAL A 85 -4.40 -4.38 4.35
N VAL A 86 -5.44 -4.87 5.04
CA VAL A 86 -5.80 -6.28 5.04
C VAL A 86 -7.00 -6.48 4.14
N ILE A 87 -6.87 -7.39 3.19
CA ILE A 87 -7.93 -7.75 2.24
C ILE A 87 -8.39 -9.19 2.43
N CYS A 88 -9.64 -9.44 2.05
CA CYS A 88 -10.19 -10.78 1.84
C CYS A 88 -10.11 -11.11 0.35
N VAL A 89 -9.54 -12.28 0.03
CA VAL A 89 -9.48 -12.86 -1.33
C VAL A 89 -10.11 -14.25 -1.38
#